data_AF-I1HE57-F1
#
_entry.id   AF-I1HE57-F1
#
_cell.length_a   1.000
_cell.length_b   1.000
_cell.length_c   1.000
_cell.angle_alpha   90.00
_cell.angle_beta   90.00
_cell.angle_gamma   90.00
#
_symmetry.space_group_name_H-M   'P 1'
#
loop_
_entity.id
_entity.type
_entity.pdbx_description
1 polymer ?
#
loop_
_entity_poly.entity_id
_entity_poly.type
_entity_poly.pdbx_seq_one_letter_code
_entity_poly.pdbx_strand_id
1 'polypeptide(L)'
;MLSPASTVPPTSPLPNPASANPSPRLLRPRFLPYTASSAPPVRACGTACRWMGSVRAKASEAGGWKVPAAGKCGVEMERLVEVAQSAADAAGEVLRKYFRQRVEIIDKEDHSPVTIADREAEEAMTSVILKSFPTHAVFGEENGWRCVEKSADYVWVLDPIDGTKSFITGKPLFGTLIALLHNGKPVMGIIDQPVLRERWIGVDGKKTTLNGQEISVRPCNALAQAYLYTTSPHLFEGDTEDAFIRVRDKVKVPLYGCDCYAYALLSSGFVDLVVESGLKPYDFLSLVPVIEGAGGSITDWKGDKLHWPVSSESRPTSFNVVAAGDAHVHRQALDALRWR
;
A
#
# COMPACT_ATOMS: atom_id res chain seq x y z
N MET A 1 -21.03 14.57 67.40
CA MET A 1 -19.80 14.95 66.69
C MET A 1 -20.18 15.23 65.24
N LEU A 2 -20.34 16.50 64.87
CA LEU A 2 -20.65 16.92 63.50
C LEU A 2 -19.77 18.16 63.20
N SER A 3 -18.85 18.01 62.26
CA SER A 3 -17.96 19.05 61.75
C SER A 3 -18.68 19.95 60.72
N PRO A 4 -18.24 21.21 60.53
CA PRO A 4 -18.99 22.19 59.76
C PRO A 4 -18.64 22.18 58.27
N ALA A 5 -19.63 22.59 57.47
CA ALA A 5 -19.59 22.78 56.03
C ALA A 5 -18.62 23.90 55.60
N SER A 6 -17.86 23.65 54.54
CA SER A 6 -17.00 24.63 53.86
C SER A 6 -17.79 25.28 52.72
N THR A 7 -17.87 26.61 52.75
CA THR A 7 -18.49 27.47 51.74
C THR A 7 -17.45 27.90 50.71
N VAL A 8 -17.70 27.57 49.43
CA VAL A 8 -16.93 28.07 48.28
C VAL A 8 -17.75 29.17 47.58
N PRO A 9 -17.21 30.36 47.32
CA PRO A 9 -17.93 31.43 46.60
C PRO A 9 -17.87 31.23 45.06
N PRO A 10 -18.85 31.75 44.31
CA PRO A 10 -18.93 31.53 42.87
C PRO A 10 -17.94 32.40 42.07
N THR A 11 -17.34 31.81 41.05
CA THR A 11 -16.49 32.48 40.05
C THR A 11 -17.33 33.22 39.01
N SER A 12 -16.91 34.45 38.69
CA SER A 12 -17.56 35.34 37.72
C SER A 12 -17.36 34.86 36.27
N PRO A 13 -18.31 35.12 35.35
CA PRO A 13 -18.18 34.74 33.94
C PRO A 13 -17.24 35.67 33.16
N LEU A 14 -16.41 35.07 32.30
CA LEU A 14 -15.52 35.76 31.36
C LEU A 14 -16.32 36.41 30.21
N PRO A 15 -15.89 37.58 29.69
CA PRO A 15 -16.58 38.26 28.60
C PRO A 15 -16.26 37.65 27.22
N ASN A 16 -17.28 37.68 26.37
CA ASN A 16 -17.35 37.17 25.00
C ASN A 16 -16.54 38.06 24.02
N PRO A 17 -15.63 37.53 23.17
CA PRO A 17 -14.93 38.34 22.19
C PRO A 17 -15.74 38.41 20.89
N ALA A 18 -16.52 39.49 20.73
CA ALA A 18 -17.06 39.90 19.44
C ALA A 18 -16.39 41.19 18.97
N SER A 19 -16.13 41.26 17.67
CA SER A 19 -15.68 42.39 16.86
C SER A 19 -14.16 42.59 16.66
N ALA A 20 -13.66 42.07 15.53
CA ALA A 20 -12.77 42.82 14.63
C ALA A 20 -12.63 42.05 13.31
N ASN A 21 -13.43 42.45 12.31
CA ASN A 21 -13.23 42.08 10.90
C ASN A 21 -12.33 43.12 10.24
N PRO A 22 -11.27 42.72 9.53
CA PRO A 22 -10.75 43.50 8.41
C PRO A 22 -10.96 42.77 7.08
N SER A 23 -11.58 43.47 6.14
CA SER A 23 -11.91 43.02 4.78
C SER A 23 -10.64 42.70 3.96
N PRO A 24 -10.62 41.65 3.12
CA PRO A 24 -9.51 41.43 2.20
C PRO A 24 -9.68 42.25 0.91
N ARG A 25 -8.67 43.07 0.59
CA ARG A 25 -8.53 43.75 -0.71
C ARG A 25 -8.29 42.69 -1.81
N LEU A 26 -9.13 42.72 -2.84
CA LEU A 26 -8.98 41.95 -4.07
C LEU A 26 -7.74 42.41 -4.86
N LEU A 27 -6.75 41.54 -5.00
CA LEU A 27 -5.66 41.66 -5.97
C LEU A 27 -6.06 40.91 -7.25
N ARG A 28 -6.23 41.65 -8.36
CA ARG A 28 -6.42 41.08 -9.70
C ARG A 28 -5.06 40.60 -10.26
N PRO A 29 -4.96 39.40 -10.86
CA PRO A 29 -3.78 39.02 -11.62
C PRO A 29 -3.81 39.68 -13.02
N ARG A 30 -2.67 40.25 -13.43
CA ARG A 30 -2.44 40.68 -14.82
C ARG A 30 -2.18 39.44 -15.69
N PHE A 31 -2.98 39.29 -16.75
CA PHE A 31 -2.72 38.34 -17.83
C PHE A 31 -1.54 38.82 -18.68
N LEU A 32 -0.58 37.93 -18.95
CA LEU A 32 0.42 38.06 -20.02
C LEU A 32 0.05 37.08 -21.15
N PRO A 33 0.08 37.50 -22.43
CA PRO A 33 -0.24 36.61 -23.54
C PRO A 33 0.94 35.70 -23.88
N TYR A 34 0.61 34.42 -24.12
CA TYR A 34 1.50 33.35 -24.55
C TYR A 34 1.73 33.49 -26.06
N THR A 35 2.97 33.74 -26.51
CA THR A 35 3.34 33.66 -27.93
C THR A 35 3.81 32.24 -28.25
N ALA A 36 3.08 31.56 -29.12
CA ALA A 36 3.45 30.27 -29.68
C ALA A 36 4.71 30.42 -30.56
N SER A 37 5.72 29.59 -30.33
CA SER A 37 6.86 29.43 -31.23
C SER A 37 7.00 27.97 -31.63
N SER A 38 7.14 27.81 -32.94
CA SER A 38 7.11 26.61 -33.77
C SER A 38 8.27 25.63 -33.51
N ALA A 39 7.96 24.32 -33.47
CA ALA A 39 8.92 23.23 -33.55
C ALA A 39 9.38 22.97 -35.00
N PRO A 40 10.65 22.58 -35.24
CA PRO A 40 11.10 22.07 -36.53
C PRO A 40 10.97 20.53 -36.62
N PRO A 41 10.96 19.96 -37.85
CA PRO A 41 10.50 18.59 -38.09
C PRO A 41 11.58 17.52 -37.84
N VAL A 42 11.09 16.35 -37.41
CA VAL A 42 11.82 15.09 -37.25
C VAL A 42 12.15 14.51 -38.63
N ARG A 43 13.44 14.27 -38.90
CA ARG A 43 13.90 13.46 -40.04
C ARG A 43 13.98 12.00 -39.64
N ALA A 44 13.17 11.17 -40.31
CA ALA A 44 13.35 9.73 -40.37
C ALA A 44 14.57 9.40 -41.25
N CYS A 45 15.43 8.51 -40.78
CA CYS A 45 16.37 7.78 -41.63
C CYS A 45 16.44 6.34 -41.13
N GLY A 46 15.80 5.44 -41.87
CA GLY A 46 15.98 4.01 -41.70
C GLY A 46 17.33 3.61 -42.28
N THR A 47 18.03 2.71 -41.59
CA THR A 47 18.93 1.79 -42.28
C THR A 47 18.94 0.47 -41.52
N ALA A 48 18.44 -0.55 -42.20
CA ALA A 48 18.68 -1.94 -41.86
C ALA A 48 20.17 -2.24 -41.98
N CYS A 49 20.74 -2.93 -41.00
CA CYS A 49 21.99 -3.67 -41.19
C CYS A 49 21.88 -5.04 -40.53
N ARG A 50 21.71 -6.00 -41.43
CA ARG A 50 21.75 -7.45 -41.24
C ARG A 50 23.22 -7.83 -41.02
N TRP A 51 23.56 -8.50 -39.93
CA TRP A 51 24.81 -9.27 -39.84
C TRP A 51 24.60 -10.61 -39.14
N MET A 52 25.04 -11.63 -39.85
CA MET A 52 25.05 -13.04 -39.48
C MET A 52 26.16 -13.31 -38.46
N GLY A 53 25.89 -14.21 -37.52
CA GLY A 53 26.87 -14.72 -36.58
C GLY A 53 26.31 -15.92 -35.82
N SER A 54 26.14 -17.04 -36.53
CA SER A 54 25.82 -18.32 -35.93
C SER A 54 27.02 -18.82 -35.14
N VAL A 55 26.88 -18.92 -33.82
CA VAL A 55 27.77 -19.74 -32.98
C VAL A 55 26.93 -20.88 -32.43
N ARG A 56 27.14 -22.07 -33.00
CA ARG A 56 26.61 -23.35 -32.49
C ARG A 56 27.29 -23.65 -31.15
N ALA A 57 26.56 -23.51 -30.05
CA ALA A 57 26.92 -24.12 -28.78
C ALA A 57 26.42 -25.57 -28.77
N LYS A 58 27.32 -26.50 -28.43
CA LYS A 58 27.03 -27.94 -28.29
C LYS A 58 26.06 -28.15 -27.14
N ALA A 59 25.00 -28.92 -27.38
CA ALA A 59 24.12 -29.43 -26.34
C ALA A 59 24.86 -30.53 -25.56
N SER A 60 24.99 -30.35 -24.24
CA SER A 60 25.29 -31.41 -23.29
C SER A 60 24.00 -31.82 -22.58
N GLU A 61 23.73 -33.11 -22.57
CA GLU A 61 22.61 -33.75 -21.89
C GLU A 61 22.60 -33.43 -20.39
N ALA A 62 21.50 -32.88 -19.89
CA ALA A 62 21.18 -32.85 -18.48
C ALA A 62 19.65 -32.92 -18.30
N GLY A 63 19.23 -33.89 -17.48
CA GLY A 63 17.90 -34.18 -16.93
C GLY A 63 16.71 -33.35 -17.39
N GLY A 64 15.79 -34.01 -18.11
CA GLY A 64 14.51 -33.43 -18.51
C GLY A 64 13.63 -33.04 -17.32
N TRP A 65 13.61 -31.75 -17.01
CA TRP A 65 12.51 -31.13 -16.27
C TRP A 65 11.33 -30.96 -17.24
N LYS A 66 10.22 -31.66 -16.97
CA LYS A 66 8.97 -31.42 -17.71
C LYS A 66 8.48 -30.01 -17.39
N VAL A 67 8.56 -29.12 -18.38
CA VAL A 67 7.90 -27.82 -18.35
C VAL A 67 6.39 -28.07 -18.25
N PRO A 68 5.67 -27.55 -17.24
CA PRO A 68 4.22 -27.64 -17.22
C PRO A 68 3.67 -26.91 -18.44
N ALA A 69 2.59 -27.42 -19.03
CA ALA A 69 1.92 -26.78 -20.15
C ALA A 69 1.50 -25.35 -19.74
N ALA A 70 2.12 -24.33 -20.35
CA ALA A 70 1.91 -22.91 -20.06
C ALA A 70 0.43 -22.48 -20.11
N GLY A 71 -0.43 -23.24 -20.80
CA GLY A 71 -1.87 -22.99 -20.90
C GLY A 71 -2.69 -23.30 -19.65
N LYS A 72 -2.26 -24.20 -18.74
CA LYS A 72 -3.02 -24.47 -17.50
C LYS A 72 -2.74 -23.44 -16.39
N CYS A 73 -1.48 -23.04 -16.26
CA CYS A 73 -1.05 -22.08 -15.23
C CYS A 73 -1.58 -20.66 -15.49
N GLY A 74 -1.67 -20.24 -16.77
CA GLY A 74 -2.24 -18.94 -17.13
C GLY A 74 -3.74 -18.82 -16.81
N VAL A 75 -4.52 -19.84 -17.14
CA VAL A 75 -5.99 -19.89 -16.89
C VAL A 75 -6.31 -19.94 -15.38
N GLU A 76 -5.48 -20.61 -14.59
CA GLU A 76 -5.65 -20.67 -13.14
C GLU A 76 -5.39 -19.30 -12.48
N MET A 77 -4.35 -18.58 -12.89
CA MET A 77 -4.05 -17.24 -12.37
C MET A 77 -5.11 -16.21 -12.76
N GLU A 78 -5.68 -16.30 -13.97
CA GLU A 78 -6.81 -15.44 -14.38
C GLU A 78 -8.00 -15.60 -13.45
N ARG A 79 -8.36 -16.85 -13.12
CA ARG A 79 -9.45 -17.13 -12.16
C ARG A 79 -9.13 -16.60 -10.75
N LEU A 80 -7.88 -16.71 -10.29
CA LEU A 80 -7.45 -16.14 -9.01
C LEU A 80 -7.63 -14.61 -8.99
N VAL A 81 -7.24 -13.93 -10.07
CA VAL A 81 -7.40 -12.48 -10.23
C VAL A 81 -8.88 -12.07 -10.27
N GLU A 82 -9.74 -12.82 -10.97
CA GLU A 82 -11.19 -12.58 -10.99
C GLU A 82 -11.82 -12.68 -9.60
N VAL A 83 -11.45 -13.70 -8.83
CA VAL A 83 -11.95 -13.89 -7.46
C VAL A 83 -11.42 -12.81 -6.53
N ALA A 84 -10.16 -12.41 -6.66
CA ALA A 84 -9.57 -11.32 -5.87
C ALA A 84 -10.28 -9.98 -6.11
N GLN A 85 -10.60 -9.67 -7.37
CA GLN A 85 -11.39 -8.50 -7.72
C GLN A 85 -12.81 -8.56 -7.16
N SER A 86 -13.46 -9.74 -7.23
CA SER A 86 -14.78 -9.95 -6.64
C SER A 86 -14.77 -9.78 -5.11
N ALA A 87 -13.70 -10.23 -4.44
CA ALA A 87 -13.51 -10.01 -3.02
C ALA A 87 -13.34 -8.52 -2.70
N ALA A 88 -12.49 -7.80 -3.45
CA ALA A 88 -12.34 -6.35 -3.31
C ALA A 88 -13.66 -5.59 -3.54
N ASP A 89 -14.46 -6.01 -4.52
CA ASP A 89 -15.79 -5.43 -4.78
C ASP A 89 -16.72 -5.62 -3.56
N ALA A 90 -16.74 -6.82 -3.00
CA ALA A 90 -17.55 -7.14 -1.82
C ALA A 90 -17.13 -6.33 -0.58
N ALA A 91 -15.81 -6.22 -0.32
CA ALA A 91 -15.30 -5.33 0.74
C ALA A 91 -15.69 -3.88 0.49
N GLY A 92 -15.48 -3.37 -0.73
CA GLY A 92 -15.80 -1.99 -1.06
C GLY A 92 -17.28 -1.64 -0.89
N GLU A 93 -18.19 -2.58 -1.17
CA GLU A 93 -19.63 -2.40 -0.90
C GLU A 93 -19.94 -2.24 0.58
N VAL A 94 -19.29 -3.03 1.44
CA VAL A 94 -19.42 -2.91 2.90
C VAL A 94 -18.84 -1.59 3.38
N LEU A 95 -17.59 -1.31 3.05
CA LEU A 95 -16.85 -0.14 3.57
C LEU A 95 -17.50 1.19 3.17
N ARG A 96 -18.04 1.29 1.95
CA ARG A 96 -18.77 2.50 1.51
C ARG A 96 -20.06 2.75 2.30
N LYS A 97 -20.69 1.73 2.89
CA LYS A 97 -21.87 1.91 3.75
C LYS A 97 -21.49 2.59 5.07
N TYR A 98 -20.33 2.25 5.63
CA TYR A 98 -19.85 2.75 6.92
C TYR A 98 -19.03 4.05 6.84
N PHE A 99 -18.33 4.28 5.72
CA PHE A 99 -17.46 5.45 5.58
C PHE A 99 -18.23 6.77 5.70
N ARG A 100 -17.76 7.68 6.56
CA ARG A 100 -18.37 8.99 6.88
C ARG A 100 -19.82 8.91 7.40
N GLN A 101 -20.26 7.76 7.91
CA GLN A 101 -21.50 7.70 8.66
C GLN A 101 -21.33 8.37 10.02
N ARG A 102 -22.32 9.15 10.42
CA ARG A 102 -22.40 9.70 11.78
C ARG A 102 -22.89 8.58 12.68
N VAL A 103 -21.98 7.88 13.35
CA VAL A 103 -22.36 6.95 14.41
C VAL A 103 -22.12 7.65 15.73
N GLU A 104 -23.12 7.63 16.61
CA GLU A 104 -22.92 8.01 18.00
C GLU A 104 -21.82 7.08 18.54
N ILE A 105 -20.67 7.66 18.91
CA ILE A 105 -19.56 6.90 19.49
C ILE A 105 -20.08 6.36 20.82
N ILE A 106 -20.65 5.16 20.78
CA ILE A 106 -21.01 4.41 21.97
C ILE A 106 -19.68 3.83 22.45
N ASP A 107 -19.11 4.47 23.48
CA ASP A 107 -17.98 3.96 24.27
C ASP A 107 -18.39 2.65 24.94
N LYS A 108 -18.45 1.58 24.15
CA LYS A 108 -18.41 0.21 24.61
C LYS A 108 -17.21 -0.42 23.95
N GLU A 109 -16.31 -0.89 24.80
CA GLU A 109 -15.12 -1.65 24.45
C GLU A 109 -15.46 -2.60 23.28
N ASP A 110 -14.90 -2.33 22.10
CA ASP A 110 -14.91 -3.18 20.91
C ASP A 110 -16.09 -3.10 19.90
N HIS A 111 -16.86 -2.00 19.87
CA HIS A 111 -17.94 -1.79 18.87
C HIS A 111 -17.82 -0.50 18.06
N SER A 112 -16.60 -0.07 17.77
CA SER A 112 -16.43 1.10 16.92
C SER A 112 -16.96 0.83 15.50
N PRO A 113 -17.48 1.85 14.78
CA PRO A 113 -17.93 1.68 13.40
C PRO A 113 -16.85 1.12 12.47
N VAL A 114 -15.57 1.43 12.76
CA VAL A 114 -14.45 0.89 11.98
C VAL A 114 -14.28 -0.60 12.26
N THR A 115 -14.39 -1.06 13.51
CA THR A 115 -14.32 -2.49 13.87
C THR A 115 -15.44 -3.29 13.20
N ILE A 116 -16.67 -2.75 13.16
CA ILE A 116 -17.81 -3.41 12.50
C ILE A 116 -17.57 -3.47 10.98
N ALA A 117 -17.17 -2.35 10.38
CA ALA A 117 -16.88 -2.27 8.96
C ALA A 117 -15.77 -3.23 8.54
N ASP A 118 -14.71 -3.32 9.35
CA ASP A 118 -13.55 -4.18 9.12
C ASP A 118 -13.97 -5.67 9.12
N ARG A 119 -14.60 -6.12 10.22
CA ARG A 119 -15.07 -7.50 10.36
C ARG A 119 -16.06 -7.92 9.27
N GLU A 120 -17.01 -7.05 8.92
CA GLU A 120 -17.99 -7.34 7.85
C GLU A 120 -17.33 -7.41 6.48
N ALA A 121 -16.34 -6.55 6.20
CA ALA A 121 -15.61 -6.57 4.94
C ALA A 121 -14.68 -7.79 4.85
N GLU A 122 -14.00 -8.17 5.92
CA GLU A 122 -13.18 -9.41 5.97
C GLU A 122 -14.04 -10.65 5.70
N GLU A 123 -15.22 -10.74 6.32
CA GLU A 123 -16.12 -11.87 6.13
C GLU A 123 -16.72 -11.93 4.72
N ALA A 124 -17.02 -10.77 4.12
CA ALA A 124 -17.47 -10.69 2.74
C ALA A 124 -16.39 -11.17 1.77
N MET A 125 -15.14 -10.74 1.93
CA MET A 125 -14.01 -11.23 1.13
C MET A 125 -13.79 -12.73 1.32
N THR A 126 -13.77 -13.19 2.57
CA THR A 126 -13.52 -14.59 2.92
C THR A 126 -14.57 -15.51 2.34
N SER A 127 -15.84 -15.11 2.39
CA SER A 127 -16.95 -15.83 1.79
C SER A 127 -16.78 -16.01 0.27
N VAL A 128 -16.37 -14.95 -0.44
CA VAL A 128 -16.11 -15.00 -1.89
C VAL A 128 -14.95 -15.95 -2.20
N ILE A 129 -13.86 -15.84 -1.43
CA ILE A 129 -12.64 -16.63 -1.60
C ILE A 129 -12.89 -18.11 -1.34
N LEU A 130 -13.39 -18.48 -0.16
CA LEU A 130 -13.55 -19.89 0.25
C LEU A 130 -14.66 -20.60 -0.51
N LYS A 131 -15.67 -19.89 -1.01
CA LYS A 131 -16.65 -20.46 -1.94
C LYS A 131 -16.02 -20.84 -3.27
N SER A 132 -15.04 -20.06 -3.73
CA SER A 132 -14.36 -20.28 -5.01
C SER A 132 -13.22 -21.28 -4.90
N PHE A 133 -12.51 -21.27 -3.77
CA PHE A 133 -11.34 -22.07 -3.46
C PHE A 133 -11.41 -22.67 -2.04
N PRO A 134 -12.21 -23.73 -1.82
CA PRO A 134 -12.41 -24.31 -0.49
C PRO A 134 -11.16 -24.90 0.17
N THR A 135 -10.11 -25.17 -0.61
CA THR A 135 -8.83 -25.73 -0.14
C THR A 135 -7.79 -24.66 0.17
N HIS A 136 -8.07 -23.38 -0.10
CA HIS A 136 -7.16 -22.28 0.22
C HIS A 136 -7.36 -21.86 1.69
N ALA A 137 -6.32 -21.29 2.27
CA ALA A 137 -6.43 -20.64 3.58
C ALA A 137 -6.64 -19.13 3.43
N VAL A 138 -7.25 -18.53 4.45
CA VAL A 138 -7.33 -17.08 4.64
C VAL A 138 -6.63 -16.71 5.94
N PHE A 139 -5.89 -15.61 5.95
CA PHE A 139 -5.31 -15.00 7.14
C PHE A 139 -5.74 -13.52 7.19
N GLY A 140 -6.62 -13.18 8.11
CA GLY A 140 -7.08 -11.80 8.31
C GLY A 140 -6.51 -11.18 9.58
N GLU A 141 -6.56 -9.85 9.68
CA GLU A 141 -6.24 -9.12 10.91
C GLU A 141 -7.14 -9.55 12.08
N GLU A 142 -8.45 -9.65 11.83
CA GLU A 142 -9.45 -9.85 12.89
C GLU A 142 -9.58 -11.32 13.29
N ASN A 143 -9.63 -12.23 12.29
CA ASN A 143 -9.93 -13.64 12.55
C ASN A 143 -8.70 -14.57 12.46
N GLY A 144 -7.52 -14.05 12.13
CA GLY A 144 -6.31 -14.84 11.97
C GLY A 144 -6.45 -15.94 10.90
N TRP A 145 -5.83 -17.09 11.13
CA TRP A 145 -5.82 -18.21 10.19
C TRP A 145 -7.16 -18.96 10.14
N ARG A 146 -7.70 -19.12 8.94
CA ARG A 146 -8.87 -19.94 8.64
C ARG A 146 -8.60 -20.83 7.43
N CYS A 147 -8.70 -22.14 7.63
CA CYS A 147 -8.61 -23.14 6.58
C CYS A 147 -9.41 -24.39 6.98
N VAL A 148 -9.99 -25.08 6.01
CA VAL A 148 -10.64 -26.38 6.23
C VAL A 148 -9.59 -27.46 6.56
N GLU A 149 -8.41 -27.34 5.95
CA GLU A 149 -7.28 -28.24 6.16
C GLU A 149 -6.24 -27.65 7.12
N LYS A 150 -5.29 -28.48 7.59
CA LYS A 150 -4.21 -28.03 8.50
C LYS A 150 -3.15 -27.18 7.80
N SER A 151 -3.05 -27.27 6.48
CA SER A 151 -2.08 -26.57 5.65
C SER A 151 -2.72 -26.21 4.31
N ALA A 152 -2.24 -25.17 3.66
CA ALA A 152 -2.66 -24.81 2.30
C ALA A 152 -1.47 -24.27 1.51
N ASP A 153 -1.36 -24.66 0.25
CA ASP A 153 -0.32 -24.13 -0.66
C ASP A 153 -0.59 -22.66 -1.01
N TYR A 154 -1.87 -22.29 -1.06
CA TYR A 154 -2.35 -20.94 -1.31
C TYR A 154 -2.97 -20.34 -0.06
N VAL A 155 -2.50 -19.14 0.29
CA VAL A 155 -2.99 -18.39 1.45
C VAL A 155 -3.32 -16.97 1.03
N TRP A 156 -4.55 -16.55 1.30
CA TRP A 156 -5.00 -15.18 1.09
C TRP A 156 -4.78 -14.39 2.37
N VAL A 157 -3.99 -13.31 2.31
CA VAL A 157 -3.77 -12.42 3.46
C VAL A 157 -4.55 -11.15 3.23
N LEU A 158 -5.39 -10.78 4.20
CA LEU A 158 -6.39 -9.73 4.05
C LEU A 158 -6.21 -8.65 5.12
N ASP A 159 -6.28 -7.40 4.70
CA ASP A 159 -6.56 -6.24 5.56
C ASP A 159 -7.73 -5.47 4.91
N PRO A 160 -8.92 -5.47 5.50
CA PRO A 160 -10.05 -4.74 4.96
C PRO A 160 -9.87 -3.22 4.96
N ILE A 161 -9.21 -2.64 5.98
CA ILE A 161 -9.05 -1.20 6.18
C ILE A 161 -7.61 -0.86 6.64
N ASP A 162 -6.66 -0.90 5.72
CA ASP A 162 -5.35 -0.31 5.96
C ASP A 162 -5.48 1.22 5.99
N GLY A 163 -5.05 1.83 7.10
CA GLY A 163 -5.30 3.24 7.40
C GLY A 163 -6.60 3.49 8.15
N THR A 164 -6.89 2.69 9.20
CA THR A 164 -8.06 2.86 10.08
C THR A 164 -8.26 4.30 10.59
N LYS A 165 -7.18 5.05 10.88
CA LYS A 165 -7.28 6.48 11.27
C LYS A 165 -7.79 7.37 10.15
N SER A 166 -7.36 7.11 8.91
CA SER A 166 -7.88 7.77 7.72
C SER A 166 -9.38 7.47 7.55
N PHE A 167 -9.80 6.20 7.74
CA PHE A 167 -11.21 5.81 7.70
C PHE A 167 -12.06 6.55 8.74
N ILE A 168 -11.67 6.50 10.02
CA ILE A 168 -12.40 7.11 11.14
C ILE A 168 -12.56 8.63 10.96
N THR A 169 -11.50 9.30 10.49
CA THR A 169 -11.50 10.76 10.29
C THR A 169 -12.15 11.19 8.97
N GLY A 170 -12.64 10.24 8.17
CA GLY A 170 -13.30 10.52 6.91
C GLY A 170 -12.34 10.93 5.78
N LYS A 171 -11.05 10.60 5.88
CA LYS A 171 -10.06 10.81 4.82
C LYS A 171 -10.12 9.61 3.85
N PRO A 172 -10.45 9.81 2.56
CA PRO A 172 -10.66 8.71 1.62
C PRO A 172 -9.33 8.17 1.04
N LEU A 173 -8.32 7.94 1.90
CA LEU A 173 -6.99 7.43 1.53
C LEU A 173 -6.60 6.15 2.30
N PHE A 174 -7.55 5.55 3.03
CA PHE A 174 -7.41 4.16 3.47
C PHE A 174 -7.55 3.22 2.26
N GLY A 175 -7.12 1.96 2.36
CA GLY A 175 -7.30 0.97 1.30
C GLY A 175 -7.61 -0.42 1.83
N THR A 176 -8.22 -1.24 0.98
CA THR A 176 -8.35 -2.69 1.22
C THR A 176 -7.18 -3.40 0.55
N LEU A 177 -6.48 -4.23 1.32
CA LEU A 177 -5.32 -4.99 0.87
C LEU A 177 -5.66 -6.48 0.78
N ILE A 178 -5.36 -7.06 -0.39
CA ILE A 178 -5.53 -8.49 -0.63
C ILE A 178 -4.24 -9.02 -1.21
N ALA A 179 -3.55 -9.90 -0.49
CA ALA A 179 -2.41 -10.65 -1.00
C ALA A 179 -2.80 -12.11 -1.22
N LEU A 180 -2.27 -12.72 -2.28
CA LEU A 180 -2.27 -14.17 -2.44
C LEU A 180 -0.83 -14.67 -2.38
N LEU A 181 -0.56 -15.55 -1.43
CA LEU A 181 0.70 -16.25 -1.30
C LEU A 181 0.58 -17.64 -1.90
N HIS A 182 1.62 -18.08 -2.61
CA HIS A 182 1.81 -19.46 -3.03
C HIS A 182 3.11 -19.97 -2.43
N ASN A 183 3.03 -20.98 -1.57
CA ASN A 183 4.17 -21.50 -0.78
C ASN A 183 4.93 -20.39 -0.04
N GLY A 184 4.20 -19.46 0.58
CA GLY A 184 4.76 -18.34 1.35
C GLY A 184 5.26 -17.15 0.51
N LYS A 185 5.32 -17.25 -0.82
CA LYS A 185 5.70 -16.13 -1.70
C LYS A 185 4.45 -15.35 -2.15
N PRO A 186 4.39 -14.02 -1.97
CA PRO A 186 3.35 -13.18 -2.59
C PRO A 186 3.42 -13.31 -4.12
N VAL A 187 2.35 -13.80 -4.74
CA VAL A 187 2.24 -13.97 -6.20
C VAL A 187 1.21 -13.02 -6.82
N MET A 188 0.32 -12.45 -6.01
CA MET A 188 -0.64 -11.43 -6.43
C MET A 188 -0.95 -10.50 -5.25
N GLY A 189 -1.19 -9.22 -5.56
CA GLY A 189 -1.55 -8.19 -4.61
C GLY A 189 -2.58 -7.23 -5.19
N ILE A 190 -3.54 -6.80 -4.37
CA ILE A 190 -4.49 -5.73 -4.67
C ILE A 190 -4.38 -4.66 -3.60
N ILE A 191 -4.36 -3.40 -4.04
CA ILE A 191 -4.66 -2.22 -3.24
C ILE A 191 -5.92 -1.60 -3.83
N ASP A 192 -7.03 -1.61 -3.09
CA ASP A 192 -8.31 -1.03 -3.52
C ASP A 192 -8.66 0.18 -2.66
N GLN A 193 -8.89 1.33 -3.29
CA GLN A 193 -9.50 2.49 -2.66
C GLN A 193 -10.99 2.52 -3.06
N PRO A 194 -11.90 2.04 -2.20
CA PRO A 194 -13.29 1.78 -2.61
C PRO A 194 -14.14 3.05 -2.80
N VAL A 195 -13.73 4.18 -2.23
CA VAL A 195 -14.40 5.49 -2.34
C VAL A 195 -14.01 6.21 -3.62
N LEU A 196 -12.71 6.25 -3.93
CA LEU A 196 -12.12 6.85 -5.13
C LEU A 196 -12.28 5.93 -6.36
N ARG A 197 -12.55 4.64 -6.13
CA ARG A 197 -12.67 3.59 -7.16
C ARG A 197 -11.38 3.44 -7.95
N GLU A 198 -10.27 3.35 -7.22
CA GLU A 198 -8.95 3.10 -7.76
C GLU A 198 -8.46 1.75 -7.26
N ARG A 199 -8.08 0.88 -8.20
CA ARG A 199 -7.62 -0.48 -7.89
C ARG A 199 -6.30 -0.76 -8.57
N TRP A 200 -5.27 -0.97 -7.77
CA TRP A 200 -3.98 -1.46 -8.20
C TRP A 200 -3.96 -2.98 -8.11
N ILE A 201 -3.51 -3.64 -9.17
CA ILE A 201 -3.39 -5.10 -9.22
C ILE A 201 -1.97 -5.44 -9.69
N GLY A 202 -1.20 -6.11 -8.85
CA GLY A 202 0.09 -6.70 -9.16
C GLY A 202 -0.01 -8.22 -9.23
N VAL A 203 0.60 -8.82 -10.25
CA VAL A 203 0.63 -10.28 -10.44
C VAL A 203 2.03 -10.66 -10.90
N ASP A 204 2.62 -11.69 -10.27
CA ASP A 204 3.96 -12.18 -10.62
C ASP A 204 4.06 -12.48 -12.13
N GLY A 205 5.08 -11.90 -12.77
CA GLY A 205 5.30 -12.01 -14.22
C GLY A 205 4.41 -11.11 -15.10
N LYS A 206 3.53 -10.27 -14.54
CA LYS A 206 2.76 -9.26 -15.29
C LYS A 206 3.10 -7.85 -14.82
N LYS A 207 2.85 -6.85 -15.67
CA LYS A 207 2.91 -5.45 -15.24
C LYS A 207 1.74 -5.12 -14.34
N THR A 208 2.01 -4.32 -13.32
CA THR A 208 0.96 -3.79 -12.44
C THR A 208 0.02 -2.88 -13.22
N THR A 209 -1.26 -2.96 -12.90
CA THR A 209 -2.29 -2.10 -13.50
C THR A 209 -3.00 -1.27 -12.46
N LEU A 210 -3.36 -0.03 -12.81
CA LEU A 210 -4.35 0.79 -12.12
C LEU A 210 -5.62 0.84 -12.97
N ASN A 211 -6.75 0.35 -12.45
CA ASN A 211 -8.03 0.32 -13.17
C ASN A 211 -7.91 -0.29 -14.59
N GLY A 212 -7.11 -1.36 -14.70
CA GLY A 212 -6.85 -2.07 -15.95
C GLY A 212 -5.83 -1.44 -16.90
N GLN A 213 -5.27 -0.26 -16.57
CA GLN A 213 -4.21 0.37 -17.35
C GLN A 213 -2.84 0.06 -16.73
N GLU A 214 -1.87 -0.39 -17.55
CA GLU A 214 -0.50 -0.61 -17.08
C GLU A 214 0.10 0.68 -16.51
N ILE A 215 0.78 0.56 -15.38
CA ILE A 215 1.51 1.66 -14.74
C ILE A 215 2.99 1.32 -14.63
N SER A 216 3.78 2.33 -14.27
CA SER A 216 5.20 2.19 -14.02
C SER A 216 5.62 3.21 -12.97
N VAL A 217 6.58 2.80 -12.14
CA VAL A 217 7.38 3.73 -11.34
C VAL A 217 8.13 4.72 -12.24
N ARG A 218 8.62 5.82 -11.65
CA ARG A 218 9.46 6.80 -12.34
C ARG A 218 10.94 6.68 -11.92
N PRO A 219 11.89 7.06 -12.79
CA PRO A 219 13.29 7.18 -12.39
C PRO A 219 13.50 8.36 -11.44
N CYS A 220 14.48 8.22 -10.53
CA CYS A 220 14.91 9.29 -9.64
C CYS A 220 16.43 9.20 -9.43
N ASN A 221 17.15 10.27 -9.79
CA ASN A 221 18.62 10.22 -9.92
C ASN A 221 19.36 10.25 -8.57
N ALA A 222 18.73 10.73 -7.49
CA ALA A 222 19.37 10.85 -6.18
C ALA A 222 18.33 10.97 -5.06
N LEU A 223 18.68 10.49 -3.86
CA LEU A 223 17.86 10.58 -2.65
C LEU A 223 17.43 12.02 -2.35
N ALA A 224 18.33 13.01 -2.55
CA ALA A 224 18.04 14.43 -2.38
C ALA A 224 16.97 15.01 -3.34
N GLN A 225 16.57 14.25 -4.36
CA GLN A 225 15.48 14.62 -5.28
C GLN A 225 14.18 13.85 -4.99
N ALA A 226 14.22 12.85 -4.10
CA ALA A 226 13.11 11.97 -3.80
C ALA A 226 12.02 12.67 -2.97
N TYR A 227 10.76 12.47 -3.37
CA TYR A 227 9.59 12.70 -2.53
C TYR A 227 9.36 11.46 -1.67
N LEU A 228 9.50 11.64 -0.36
CA LEU A 228 9.33 10.58 0.64
C LEU A 228 7.92 10.65 1.22
N TYR A 229 7.29 9.49 1.40
CA TYR A 229 6.12 9.33 2.26
C TYR A 229 6.41 8.40 3.44
N THR A 230 5.69 8.64 4.53
CA THR A 230 5.49 7.70 5.63
C THR A 230 4.14 8.00 6.28
N THR A 231 3.47 7.06 6.93
CA THR A 231 2.14 7.34 7.50
C THR A 231 2.20 8.42 8.58
N SER A 232 3.11 8.33 9.53
CA SER A 232 3.20 9.31 10.62
C SER A 232 4.62 9.38 11.17
N PRO A 233 5.12 10.58 11.53
CA PRO A 233 6.40 10.70 12.22
C PRO A 233 6.40 10.02 13.60
N HIS A 234 5.23 9.75 14.17
CA HIS A 234 5.07 9.18 15.52
C HIS A 234 4.95 7.65 15.54
N LEU A 235 5.03 6.98 14.37
CA LEU A 235 5.06 5.51 14.29
C LEU A 235 6.49 4.94 14.32
N PHE A 236 7.46 5.80 14.62
CA PHE A 236 8.84 5.44 14.85
C PHE A 236 9.20 5.68 16.30
N GLU A 237 9.95 4.75 16.89
CA GLU A 237 10.40 4.81 18.27
C GLU A 237 11.84 4.29 18.39
N GLY A 238 12.62 4.88 19.31
CA GLY A 238 13.99 4.46 19.60
C GLY A 238 14.86 4.42 18.34
N ASP A 239 15.56 3.30 18.14
CA ASP A 239 16.49 3.12 17.02
C ASP A 239 15.81 3.31 15.65
N THR A 240 14.51 2.99 15.52
CA THR A 240 13.78 3.15 14.26
C THR A 240 13.56 4.61 13.88
N GLU A 241 13.35 5.48 14.88
CA GLU A 241 13.22 6.93 14.69
C GLU A 241 14.55 7.52 14.23
N ASP A 242 15.65 7.16 14.89
CA ASP A 242 16.99 7.60 14.51
C ASP A 242 17.35 7.17 13.07
N ALA A 243 16.98 5.97 12.67
CA ALA A 243 17.18 5.47 11.31
C ALA A 243 16.34 6.23 10.28
N PHE A 244 15.05 6.44 10.58
CA PHE A 244 14.16 7.21 9.72
C PHE A 244 14.64 8.65 9.53
N ILE A 245 15.04 9.34 10.62
CA ILE A 245 15.55 10.73 10.57
C ILE A 245 16.74 10.86 9.61
N ARG A 246 17.68 9.90 9.61
CA ARG A 246 18.83 9.91 8.69
C ARG A 246 18.44 9.87 7.21
N VAL A 247 17.33 9.22 6.87
CA VAL A 247 16.78 9.21 5.52
C VAL A 247 16.01 10.50 5.27
N ARG A 248 15.08 10.84 6.17
CA ARG A 248 14.19 12.00 6.09
C ARG A 248 14.94 13.30 5.80
N ASP A 249 16.07 13.52 6.48
CA ASP A 249 16.84 14.76 6.36
C ASP A 249 17.69 14.83 5.06
N LYS A 250 17.72 13.75 4.28
CA LYS A 250 18.43 13.66 3.00
C LYS A 250 17.52 13.67 1.79
N VAL A 251 16.21 13.57 1.97
CA VAL A 251 15.25 13.59 0.85
C VAL A 251 14.91 15.01 0.44
N LYS A 252 14.22 15.17 -0.70
CA LYS A 252 13.79 16.50 -1.16
C LYS A 252 12.75 17.09 -0.22
N VAL A 253 11.69 16.31 0.06
CA VAL A 253 10.58 16.68 0.94
C VAL A 253 10.01 15.40 1.56
N PRO A 254 9.87 15.32 2.90
CA PRO A 254 9.07 14.29 3.56
C PRO A 254 7.59 14.71 3.64
N LEU A 255 6.70 13.81 3.24
CA LEU A 255 5.23 13.93 3.24
C LEU A 255 4.61 12.81 4.08
N TYR A 256 3.35 12.98 4.50
CA TYR A 256 2.76 12.11 5.52
C TYR A 256 1.29 11.74 5.28
N GLY A 257 0.86 10.64 5.91
CA GLY A 257 -0.53 10.43 6.34
C GLY A 257 -1.45 9.63 5.43
N CYS A 258 -0.97 8.65 4.67
CA CYS A 258 -1.85 7.90 3.77
C CYS A 258 -1.50 6.42 3.56
N ASP A 259 -0.85 5.77 4.53
CA ASP A 259 -0.83 4.30 4.63
C ASP A 259 -0.46 3.61 3.28
N CYS A 260 -1.14 2.54 2.87
CA CYS A 260 -0.94 1.85 1.58
C CYS A 260 -1.04 2.77 0.35
N TYR A 261 -1.78 3.87 0.43
CA TYR A 261 -1.99 4.76 -0.71
C TYR A 261 -0.67 5.44 -1.13
N ALA A 262 0.28 5.64 -0.22
CA ALA A 262 1.62 6.12 -0.58
C ALA A 262 2.35 5.14 -1.51
N TYR A 263 2.22 3.84 -1.26
CA TYR A 263 2.80 2.77 -2.07
C TYR A 263 2.09 2.62 -3.43
N ALA A 264 0.79 2.85 -3.47
CA ALA A 264 0.02 2.92 -4.71
C ALA A 264 0.47 4.10 -5.60
N LEU A 265 0.68 5.27 -5.01
CA LEU A 265 1.23 6.44 -5.69
C LEU A 265 2.67 6.21 -6.16
N LEU A 266 3.49 5.52 -5.37
CA LEU A 266 4.85 5.12 -5.75
C LEU A 266 4.83 4.22 -6.97
N SER A 267 3.99 3.19 -6.96
CA SER A 267 3.81 2.26 -8.08
C SER A 267 3.33 2.95 -9.36
N SER A 268 2.65 4.08 -9.22
CA SER A 268 2.17 4.91 -10.33
C SER A 268 3.16 6.01 -10.77
N GLY A 269 4.35 6.07 -10.15
CA GLY A 269 5.41 7.02 -10.51
C GLY A 269 5.23 8.44 -9.95
N PHE A 270 4.36 8.64 -8.96
CA PHE A 270 4.13 9.95 -8.34
C PHE A 270 4.95 10.17 -7.06
N VAL A 271 5.35 9.08 -6.39
CA VAL A 271 6.20 9.07 -5.19
C VAL A 271 7.49 8.29 -5.49
N ASP A 272 8.61 8.70 -4.90
CA ASP A 272 9.91 8.07 -5.15
C ASP A 272 10.31 7.07 -4.06
N LEU A 273 9.90 7.34 -2.82
CA LEU A 273 10.34 6.58 -1.64
C LEU A 273 9.22 6.52 -0.60
N VAL A 274 9.02 5.35 0.01
CA VAL A 274 8.20 5.16 1.22
C VAL A 274 9.05 4.43 2.25
N VAL A 275 9.04 4.90 3.50
CA VAL A 275 9.80 4.30 4.61
C VAL A 275 8.89 4.20 5.82
N GLU A 276 8.68 3.00 6.33
CA GLU A 276 7.80 2.72 7.47
C GLU A 276 8.39 1.69 8.42
N SER A 277 7.93 1.74 9.66
CA SER A 277 8.31 0.85 10.74
C SER A 277 7.04 0.32 11.39
N GLY A 278 7.06 -0.93 11.85
CA GLY A 278 5.96 -1.49 12.63
C GLY A 278 4.87 -2.24 11.85
N LEU A 279 4.96 -2.31 10.51
CA LEU A 279 3.92 -2.89 9.65
C LEU A 279 3.71 -4.38 9.90
N LYS A 280 2.46 -4.82 9.92
CA LYS A 280 2.06 -6.22 9.99
C LYS A 280 2.08 -6.86 8.61
N PRO A 281 2.09 -8.21 8.51
CA PRO A 281 2.14 -8.89 7.22
C PRO A 281 0.97 -8.54 6.30
N TYR A 282 -0.22 -8.35 6.87
CA TYR A 282 -1.40 -7.95 6.11
C TYR A 282 -1.30 -6.53 5.53
N ASP A 283 -0.50 -5.65 6.15
CA ASP A 283 -0.24 -4.28 5.67
C ASP A 283 0.73 -4.20 4.47
N PHE A 284 1.61 -5.21 4.27
CA PHE A 284 2.66 -5.12 3.24
C PHE A 284 2.67 -6.22 2.18
N LEU A 285 2.12 -7.41 2.44
CA LEU A 285 2.26 -8.54 1.51
C LEU A 285 1.58 -8.28 0.15
N SER A 286 0.51 -7.49 0.13
CA SER A 286 -0.17 -7.06 -1.09
C SER A 286 0.64 -6.03 -1.89
N LEU A 287 1.48 -5.25 -1.20
CA LEU A 287 2.30 -4.20 -1.79
C LEU A 287 3.43 -4.78 -2.64
N VAL A 288 3.96 -5.95 -2.26
CA VAL A 288 5.13 -6.57 -2.91
C VAL A 288 4.88 -6.81 -4.41
N PRO A 289 3.85 -7.57 -4.84
CA PRO A 289 3.60 -7.79 -6.26
C PRO A 289 3.22 -6.50 -7.01
N VAL A 290 2.55 -5.56 -6.33
CA VAL A 290 2.13 -4.27 -6.92
C VAL A 290 3.34 -3.39 -7.26
N ILE A 291 4.29 -3.26 -6.35
CA ILE A 291 5.48 -2.43 -6.54
C ILE A 291 6.46 -3.10 -7.50
N GLU A 292 6.75 -4.39 -7.30
CA GLU A 292 7.67 -5.13 -8.18
C GLU A 292 7.14 -5.18 -9.62
N GLY A 293 5.84 -5.43 -9.80
CA GLY A 293 5.18 -5.42 -11.12
C GLY A 293 5.13 -4.04 -11.79
N ALA A 294 5.25 -2.96 -11.02
CA ALA A 294 5.39 -1.60 -11.54
C ALA A 294 6.86 -1.23 -11.86
N GLY A 295 7.82 -2.10 -11.57
CA GLY A 295 9.25 -1.89 -11.77
C GLY A 295 10.00 -1.28 -10.57
N GLY A 296 9.34 -1.14 -9.42
CA GLY A 296 9.94 -0.63 -8.19
C GLY A 296 10.68 -1.70 -7.38
N SER A 297 11.18 -1.32 -6.21
CA SER A 297 11.83 -2.21 -5.24
C SER A 297 11.21 -2.02 -3.86
N ILE A 298 10.99 -3.11 -3.14
CA ILE A 298 10.48 -3.10 -1.76
C ILE A 298 11.19 -4.19 -0.95
N THR A 299 11.76 -3.82 0.20
CA THR A 299 12.51 -4.71 1.07
C THR A 299 12.27 -4.38 2.54
N ASP A 300 12.83 -5.20 3.43
CA ASP A 300 13.08 -4.73 4.78
C ASP A 300 14.20 -3.67 4.82
N TRP A 301 14.46 -3.09 5.99
CA TRP A 301 15.51 -2.08 6.16
C TRP A 301 16.96 -2.60 6.06
N LYS A 302 17.17 -3.92 6.02
CA LYS A 302 18.48 -4.54 5.72
C LYS A 302 18.69 -4.75 4.23
N GLY A 303 17.63 -4.59 3.43
CA GLY A 303 17.63 -4.87 2.00
C GLY A 303 17.24 -6.30 1.66
N ASP A 304 16.79 -7.09 2.64
CA ASP A 304 16.34 -8.46 2.46
C ASP A 304 14.89 -8.49 1.97
N LYS A 305 14.54 -9.58 1.27
CA LYS A 305 13.17 -9.78 0.80
C LYS A 305 12.21 -9.84 1.98
N LEU A 306 11.11 -9.12 1.88
CA LEU A 306 10.01 -9.23 2.83
C LEU A 306 9.41 -10.64 2.74
N HIS A 307 9.57 -11.40 3.80
CA HIS A 307 9.06 -12.76 3.91
C HIS A 307 8.46 -12.95 5.31
N TRP A 308 7.21 -13.39 5.34
CA TRP A 308 6.55 -13.80 6.57
C TRP A 308 6.05 -15.24 6.41
N PRO A 309 6.52 -16.19 7.24
CA PRO A 309 6.12 -17.59 7.13
C PRO A 309 4.68 -17.74 7.62
N VAL A 310 3.71 -17.73 6.72
CA VAL A 310 2.29 -17.87 7.04
C VAL A 310 1.92 -19.34 7.32
N SER A 311 1.22 -19.57 8.44
CA SER A 311 0.72 -20.87 8.88
C SER A 311 -0.37 -20.69 9.94
N SER A 312 -1.00 -21.78 10.36
CA SER A 312 -1.97 -21.78 11.48
C SER A 312 -1.39 -21.36 12.83
N GLU A 313 -0.06 -21.43 12.98
CA GLU A 313 0.63 -21.08 14.24
C GLU A 313 1.32 -19.72 14.17
N SER A 314 1.32 -19.09 12.99
CA SER A 314 2.03 -17.84 12.75
C SER A 314 1.38 -16.69 13.52
N ARG A 315 2.22 -15.92 14.20
CA ARG A 315 1.81 -14.65 14.82
C ARG A 315 2.28 -13.49 13.94
N PRO A 316 1.44 -12.47 13.68
CA PRO A 316 1.82 -11.32 12.86
C PRO A 316 2.83 -10.45 13.63
N THR A 317 4.11 -10.64 13.32
CA THR A 317 5.19 -9.79 13.80
C THR A 317 5.25 -8.50 13.00
N SER A 318 5.84 -7.46 13.58
CA SER A 318 6.03 -6.19 12.89
C SER A 318 7.31 -6.18 12.05
N PHE A 319 7.27 -5.50 10.92
CA PHE A 319 8.35 -5.36 9.94
C PHE A 319 8.63 -3.90 9.67
N ASN A 320 9.88 -3.60 9.34
CA ASN A 320 10.29 -2.29 8.86
C ASN A 320 10.46 -2.38 7.35
N VAL A 321 9.76 -1.52 6.63
CA VAL A 321 9.64 -1.59 5.16
C VAL A 321 10.24 -0.34 4.54
N VAL A 322 10.96 -0.54 3.44
CA VAL A 322 11.37 0.54 2.53
C VAL A 322 10.98 0.15 1.11
N ALA A 323 10.30 1.07 0.41
CA ALA A 323 9.93 0.91 -0.98
C ALA A 323 10.43 2.11 -1.80
N ALA A 324 10.96 1.88 -2.98
CA ALA A 324 11.42 2.94 -3.88
C ALA A 324 11.02 2.66 -5.33
N GLY A 325 10.71 3.73 -6.07
CA GLY A 325 10.49 3.65 -7.52
C GLY A 325 11.77 3.43 -8.33
N ASP A 326 12.93 3.74 -7.76
CA ASP A 326 14.24 3.60 -8.42
C ASP A 326 15.22 2.81 -7.54
N ALA A 327 15.86 1.80 -8.12
CA ALA A 327 16.82 0.94 -7.41
C ALA A 327 18.05 1.70 -6.88
N HIS A 328 18.45 2.82 -7.48
CA HIS A 328 19.52 3.67 -6.96
C HIS A 328 19.10 4.39 -5.69
N VAL A 329 17.89 4.99 -5.68
CA VAL A 329 17.31 5.62 -4.50
C VAL A 329 17.09 4.61 -3.38
N HIS A 330 16.62 3.41 -3.72
CA HIS A 330 16.48 2.30 -2.77
C HIS A 330 17.79 2.03 -2.02
N ARG A 331 18.89 1.84 -2.75
CA ARG A 331 20.22 1.60 -2.14
C ARG A 331 20.68 2.77 -1.28
N GLN A 332 20.50 4.00 -1.76
CA GLN A 332 20.85 5.20 -0.98
C GLN A 332 20.02 5.32 0.32
N ALA A 333 18.75 4.92 0.29
CA ALA A 333 17.92 4.87 1.48
C ALA A 333 18.43 3.82 2.47
N LEU A 334 18.75 2.59 2.03
CA LEU A 334 19.35 1.55 2.88
C LEU A 334 20.67 2.02 3.53
N ASP A 335 21.56 2.65 2.75
CA ASP A 335 22.83 3.21 3.23
C ASP A 335 22.61 4.31 4.28
N ALA A 336 21.53 5.07 4.17
CA ALA A 336 21.16 6.12 5.13
C ALA A 336 20.48 5.55 6.39
N LEU A 337 19.65 4.50 6.24
CA LEU A 337 19.02 3.79 7.35
C LEU A 337 20.07 3.20 8.28
N ARG A 338 21.16 2.62 7.74
CA ARG A 338 22.23 1.96 8.54
C ARG A 338 21.68 0.91 9.52
N TRP A 339 20.61 0.22 9.13
CA TRP A 339 19.96 -0.79 9.96
C TRP A 339 20.84 -2.05 10.05
N ARG A 340 20.91 -2.68 11.24
CA ARG A 340 21.80 -3.81 11.52
C ARG A 340 21.04 -5.05 11.96
#